data_AF-A0A929I242-F1
#
_entry.id   AF-A0A929I242-F1
#
_cell.length_a   1.000
_cell.length_b   1.000
_cell.length_c   1.000
_cell.angle_alpha   90.00
_cell.angle_beta   90.00
_cell.angle_gamma   90.00
#
_symmetry.space_group_name_H-M   'P 1'
#
loop_
_entity.id
_entity.type
_entity.pdbx_description
1 polymer ?
#
loop_
_entity_poly.entity_id
_entity_poly.type
_entity_poly.pdbx_seq_one_letter_code
_entity_poly.pdbx_strand_id
1 'polypeptide(L)'
;LFQLMGAGFWKTMRLLYWPWALPHFFAGLKVGVSVATIGAVIGEWVGAQQGLGYLMIQANARLNVDLVFAAILWLSVMGLSLWSFVGYLEKRVITWK
;
A
#
# COMPACT_ATOMS: atom_id res chain seq x y z
N LEU A 1 7.95 35.27 -1.32
CA LEU A 1 6.76 35.90 -1.96
C LEU A 1 5.47 35.78 -1.12
N PHE A 2 5.06 34.58 -0.68
CA PHE A 2 3.81 34.41 0.11
C PHE A 2 3.84 35.08 1.51
N GLN A 3 4.99 35.04 2.19
CA GLN A 3 5.20 35.80 3.44
C GLN A 3 5.26 37.32 3.20
N LEU A 4 5.70 37.75 2.01
CA LEU A 4 5.68 39.17 1.60
C LEU A 4 4.26 39.66 1.29
N MET A 5 3.32 38.75 1.00
CA MET A 5 1.89 39.03 0.76
C MET A 5 1.04 38.96 2.05
N GLY A 6 1.63 38.81 3.23
CA GLY A 6 0.89 38.79 4.51
C GLY A 6 0.04 37.53 4.74
N ALA A 7 0.31 36.42 4.04
CA ALA A 7 -0.44 35.19 4.21
C ALA A 7 -0.15 34.55 5.58
N GLY A 8 -1.18 34.45 6.43
CA GLY A 8 -1.09 33.79 7.74
C GLY A 8 -0.67 32.31 7.63
N PHE A 9 -0.09 31.78 8.72
CA PHE A 9 0.47 30.43 8.82
C PHE A 9 -0.45 29.34 8.23
N TRP A 10 -1.73 29.34 8.64
CA TRP A 10 -2.73 28.37 8.18
C TRP A 10 -2.99 28.40 6.68
N LYS A 11 -2.93 29.59 6.07
CA LYS A 11 -3.17 29.78 4.63
C LYS A 11 -1.98 29.27 3.83
N THR A 12 -0.76 29.56 4.28
CA THR A 12 0.48 29.03 3.68
C THR A 12 0.58 27.50 3.84
N MET A 13 0.21 26.94 4.99
CA MET A 13 0.24 25.50 5.22
C MET A 13 -0.70 24.74 4.28
N ARG A 14 -1.94 25.21 4.12
CA ARG A 14 -2.97 24.51 3.33
C ARG A 14 -2.80 24.68 1.82
N LEU A 15 -2.31 25.84 1.35
CA LEU A 15 -2.21 26.16 -0.07
C LEU A 15 -0.83 25.86 -0.68
N LEU A 16 0.22 25.84 0.13
CA LEU A 16 1.59 25.62 -0.35
C LEU A 16 2.11 24.26 0.08
N TYR A 17 2.20 24.01 1.39
CA TYR A 17 2.83 22.79 1.90
C TYR A 17 2.00 21.54 1.64
N TRP A 18 0.69 21.59 1.84
CA TRP A 18 -0.20 20.44 1.63
C TRP A 18 -0.16 19.88 0.19
N PRO A 19 -0.38 20.69 -0.88
CA PRO A 19 -0.32 20.18 -2.25
C PRO A 19 1.08 19.72 -2.66
N TRP A 20 2.14 20.34 -2.14
CA TRP A 20 3.52 19.92 -2.41
C TRP A 20 3.91 18.63 -1.68
N ALA A 21 3.37 18.39 -0.49
CA ALA A 21 3.68 17.20 0.30
C ALA A 21 2.89 15.95 -0.17
N LEU A 22 1.70 16.14 -0.76
CA LEU A 22 0.84 15.04 -1.24
C LEU A 22 1.56 14.05 -2.17
N PRO A 23 2.29 14.47 -3.24
CA PRO A 23 3.07 13.55 -4.08
C PRO A 23 4.09 12.72 -3.30
N HIS A 24 4.80 13.34 -2.37
CA HIS A 24 5.81 12.66 -1.55
C HIS A 24 5.16 11.69 -0.54
N PHE A 25 4.02 12.07 0.02
CA PHE A 25 3.23 11.20 0.90
C PHE A 25 2.75 9.95 0.15
N PHE A 26 2.18 10.10 -1.04
CA PHE A 26 1.74 8.96 -1.84
C PHE A 26 2.89 8.07 -2.33
N ALA A 27 4.06 8.66 -2.61
CA ALA A 27 5.27 7.89 -2.90
C ALA A 27 5.67 7.00 -1.69
N GLY A 28 5.66 7.55 -0.48
CA GLY A 28 5.89 6.79 0.75
C GLY A 28 4.81 5.73 0.99
N LEU A 29 3.54 6.07 0.75
CA LEU A 29 2.41 5.16 0.90
C LEU A 29 2.52 3.95 -0.03
N LYS A 30 2.93 4.14 -1.29
CA LYS A 30 3.16 3.04 -2.24
C LYS A 30 4.21 2.05 -1.74
N VAL A 31 5.33 2.54 -1.20
CA VAL A 31 6.37 1.69 -0.62
C VAL A 31 5.82 0.98 0.62
N GLY A 32 5.11 1.70 1.48
CA GLY A 32 4.50 1.16 2.69
C GLY A 32 3.51 0.02 2.41
N VAL A 33 2.67 0.16 1.38
CA VAL A 33 1.71 -0.89 0.99
C VAL A 33 2.41 -2.17 0.51
N SER A 34 3.50 -2.05 -0.25
CA SER A 34 4.29 -3.22 -0.65
C SER A 34 4.88 -3.95 0.56
N VAL A 35 5.45 -3.22 1.51
CA VAL A 35 6.03 -3.80 2.74
C VAL A 35 4.95 -4.37 3.65
N ALA A 36 3.80 -3.69 3.79
CA ALA A 36 2.67 -4.15 4.60
C ALA A 36 2.09 -5.46 4.06
N THR A 37 2.05 -5.64 2.73
CA THR A 37 1.59 -6.89 2.12
C THR A 37 2.49 -8.06 2.51
N ILE A 38 3.82 -7.86 2.47
CA ILE A 38 4.79 -8.88 2.92
C ILE A 38 4.63 -9.14 4.42
N GLY A 39 4.50 -8.08 5.23
CA GLY A 39 4.30 -8.19 6.66
C GLY A 39 3.01 -8.92 7.04
N ALA A 40 1.92 -8.71 6.30
CA ALA A 40 0.65 -9.41 6.50
C ALA A 40 0.81 -10.92 6.27
N VAL A 41 1.46 -11.32 5.17
CA VAL A 41 1.73 -12.74 4.87
C VAL A 41 2.60 -13.38 5.94
N ILE A 42 3.65 -12.68 6.41
CA ILE A 42 4.48 -13.17 7.51
C ILE A 42 3.67 -13.29 8.81
N GLY A 43 2.81 -12.31 9.10
CA GLY A 43 1.91 -12.35 10.26
C GLY A 43 0.96 -13.55 10.20
N GLU A 44 0.45 -13.88 9.02
CA GLU A 44 -0.37 -15.07 8.81
C GLU A 44 0.38 -16.38 9.10
N TRP A 45 1.71 -16.41 8.96
CA TRP A 45 2.55 -17.58 9.31
C TRP A 45 2.68 -17.84 10.79
N VAL A 46 2.74 -16.79 11.59
CA VAL A 46 3.15 -16.92 13.00
C VAL A 46 1.98 -17.38 13.87
N GLY A 47 0.73 -17.08 13.51
CA GLY A 47 -0.39 -17.42 14.38
C GLY A 47 -1.79 -17.32 13.79
N ALA A 48 -1.95 -17.09 12.49
CA ALA A 48 -3.28 -17.14 11.91
C ALA A 48 -3.75 -18.59 11.76
N GLN A 49 -5.03 -18.83 12.04
CA GLN A 49 -5.69 -20.13 11.77
C GLN A 49 -6.44 -20.15 10.43
N GLN A 50 -6.37 -19.05 9.69
CA GLN A 50 -7.04 -18.83 8.42
C GLN A 50 -6.27 -17.77 7.62
N GLY A 51 -6.35 -17.83 6.29
CA GLY A 51 -5.65 -16.88 5.40
C GLY A 51 -5.01 -17.58 4.21
N LEU A 52 -4.76 -16.82 3.14
CA LEU A 52 -4.07 -17.31 1.94
C LEU A 52 -2.62 -17.65 2.23
N GLY A 53 -2.02 -16.88 3.14
CA GLY A 53 -0.83 -17.27 3.83
C GLY A 53 -1.10 -18.66 4.40
N TYR A 54 -1.70 -18.77 5.58
CA TYR A 54 -1.88 -20.03 6.31
C TYR A 54 -2.16 -21.28 5.43
N LEU A 55 -3.05 -21.16 4.44
CA LEU A 55 -3.35 -22.20 3.46
C LEU A 55 -2.12 -22.71 2.67
N MET A 56 -1.24 -21.83 2.23
CA MET A 56 -0.01 -22.19 1.52
C MET A 56 0.95 -23.00 2.40
N ILE A 57 1.12 -22.65 3.70
CA ILE A 57 1.95 -23.45 4.62
C ILE A 57 1.33 -24.83 4.83
N GLN A 58 0.02 -24.91 5.04
CA GLN A 58 -0.67 -26.20 5.13
C GLN A 58 -0.54 -27.03 3.84
N ALA A 59 -0.67 -26.40 2.68
CA ALA A 59 -0.56 -27.05 1.38
C ALA A 59 0.85 -27.59 1.14
N ASN A 60 1.86 -26.80 1.51
CA ASN A 60 3.26 -27.21 1.45
C ASN A 60 3.53 -28.41 2.37
N ALA A 61 2.95 -28.43 3.57
CA ALA A 61 3.03 -29.58 4.48
C ALA A 61 2.38 -30.85 3.91
N ARG A 62 1.37 -30.70 3.05
CA ARG A 62 0.71 -31.80 2.31
C ARG A 62 1.35 -32.10 0.94
N LEU A 63 2.46 -31.43 0.60
CA LEU A 63 3.12 -31.48 -0.72
C LEU A 63 2.16 -31.21 -1.89
N ASN A 64 1.08 -30.45 -1.65
CA ASN A 64 0.11 -30.09 -2.66
C ASN A 64 0.57 -28.81 -3.36
N VAL A 65 1.44 -28.99 -4.35
CA VAL A 65 2.08 -27.91 -5.10
C VAL A 65 1.06 -27.07 -5.88
N ASP A 66 -0.01 -27.70 -6.39
CA ASP A 66 -1.08 -27.00 -7.11
C ASP A 66 -1.72 -25.91 -6.25
N LEU A 67 -1.99 -26.22 -4.98
CA LEU A 67 -2.62 -25.28 -4.05
C LEU A 67 -1.66 -24.19 -3.58
N VAL A 68 -0.36 -24.49 -3.47
CA VAL A 68 0.69 -23.50 -3.18
C VAL A 68 0.78 -22.47 -4.31
N PHE A 69 0.83 -22.90 -5.57
CA PHE A 69 0.86 -22.00 -6.72
C PHE A 69 -0.42 -21.17 -6.84
N ALA A 70 -1.59 -21.78 -6.61
CA ALA A 70 -2.86 -21.06 -6.59
C ALA A 70 -2.87 -19.95 -5.50
N ALA A 71 -2.35 -20.23 -4.31
CA ALA A 71 -2.23 -19.25 -3.24
C ALA A 71 -1.26 -18.11 -3.60
N ILE A 72 -0.09 -18.43 -4.18
CA ILE A 72 0.89 -17.41 -4.64
C ILE A 72 0.29 -16.49 -5.71
N LEU A 73 -0.46 -17.04 -6.66
CA LEU A 73 -1.15 -16.25 -7.68
C LEU A 73 -2.15 -15.29 -7.05
N TRP A 74 -2.99 -15.77 -6.13
CA TRP A 74 -3.95 -14.92 -5.43
C TRP A 74 -3.28 -13.84 -4.58
N LEU A 75 -2.22 -14.17 -3.84
CA LEU A 75 -1.44 -13.21 -3.07
C LEU A 75 -0.81 -12.14 -3.97
N SER A 76 -0.29 -12.55 -5.13
CA SER A 76 0.30 -11.64 -6.12
C SER A 76 -0.76 -10.69 -6.69
N VAL A 77 -1.93 -11.21 -7.05
CA VAL A 77 -3.08 -10.40 -7.51
C VAL A 77 -3.51 -9.41 -6.42
N MET A 78 -3.62 -9.85 -5.16
CA MET A 78 -3.98 -8.97 -4.05
C MET A 78 -2.94 -7.87 -3.84
N GLY A 79 -1.65 -8.19 -3.81
CA GLY A 79 -0.58 -7.20 -3.67
C GLY A 79 -0.56 -6.18 -4.80
N LEU A 80 -0.68 -6.64 -6.05
CA LEU A 80 -0.76 -5.77 -7.23
C LEU A 80 -2.03 -4.92 -7.21
N SER A 81 -3.17 -5.47 -6.76
CA SER A 81 -4.43 -4.73 -6.64
C SER A 81 -4.34 -3.62 -5.61
N LEU A 82 -3.74 -3.90 -4.44
CA LEU A 82 -3.50 -2.92 -3.38
C LEU A 82 -2.57 -1.80 -3.85
N TRP A 83 -1.45 -2.15 -4.49
CA TRP A 83 -0.52 -1.17 -5.05
C TRP A 83 -1.19 -0.31 -6.14
N SER A 84 -1.95 -0.94 -7.04
CA SER A 84 -2.68 -0.25 -8.10
C SER A 84 -3.78 0.65 -7.54
N PHE A 85 -4.47 0.21 -6.49
CA PHE A 85 -5.49 1.00 -5.79
C PHE A 85 -4.89 2.26 -5.18
N VAL A 86 -3.74 2.16 -4.53
CA VAL A 86 -3.00 3.33 -4.02
C VAL A 86 -2.57 4.25 -5.16
N GLY A 87 -2.10 3.70 -6.28
CA GLY A 87 -1.77 4.49 -7.47
C GLY A 87 -2.98 5.19 -8.10
N TYR A 88 -4.15 4.55 -8.07
CA TYR A 88 -5.41 5.15 -8.51
C TYR A 88 -5.84 6.30 -7.59
N LEU A 89 -5.73 6.11 -6.27
CA LEU A 89 -5.99 7.16 -5.28
C LEU A 89 -5.04 8.35 -5.45
N GLU A 90 -3.76 8.10 -5.71
CA GLU A 90 -2.79 9.17 -6.00
C GLU A 90 -3.24 9.99 -7.21
N LYS A 91 -3.61 9.35 -8.33
CA LYS A 91 -4.09 10.06 -9.53
C LYS A 91 -5.39 10.83 -9.30
N ARG A 92 -6.28 10.31 -8.43
CA ARG A 92 -7.56 10.96 -8.10
C ARG A 92 -7.39 12.15 -7.15
N VAL A 93 -6.44 12.09 -6.22
CA VAL A 93 -6.19 13.16 -5.25
C VAL A 93 -5.27 14.23 -5.82
N ILE A 94 -4.28 13.81 -6.61
CA ILE A 94 -3.34 14.68 -7.31
C ILE A 94 -3.83 14.89 -8.74
N THR A 95 -4.95 15.59 -8.88
CA THR A 95 -5.50 15.98 -10.20
C THR A 95 -4.74 17.12 -10.86
N TRP A 96 -3.85 17.79 -10.11
CA TRP A 96 -3.15 19.01 -10.51
C TRP A 96 -1.75 18.75 -11.06
N LYS A 97 -1.39 17.48 -11.25
CA LYS A 97 -0.13 17.07 -11.89
C LYS A 97 -0.29 16.98 -13.39
#